data_AF-A0AAE0KFH6-F1
#
_entry.id   AF-A0AAE0KFH6-F1
#
_cell.length_a   1.000
_cell.length_b   1.000
_cell.length_c   1.000
_cell.angle_alpha   90.00
_cell.angle_beta   90.00
_cell.angle_gamma   90.00
#
_symmetry.space_group_name_H-M   'P 1'
#
loop_
_entity.id
_entity.type
_entity.pdbx_description
1 polymer ?
#
loop_
_entity_poly.entity_id
_entity_poly.type
_entity_poly.pdbx_seq_one_letter_code
_entity_poly.pdbx_strand_id
1 'polypeptide(L)'
;MDDKFTIAIPTYKRPDVLNKTLATFLGRKIPSLHEIVIVWNELDKTPPEGFVSQHGVKVRHRMSERNSLNMPLVADPLYETQAILQHDDNEPGDLEFVFQAWRQMGRYRVTGALPRCYSRNEQGLLQYGQCREGSDWYALVLANLAFVHISLMDYYSLDQRIPTLIREHADEVFNCEDLAINYVVSMLTCTGPLHVMGKEHYKNQDPKGGISTTGGHMSKRHNCLNVFEKIVGFLHLVQQMGSIQRGVPHFN
;
A
#
# COMPACT_ATOMS: atom_id res chain seq x y z
N MET A 1 -13.50 -6.33 13.29
CA MET A 1 -14.03 -4.96 13.47
C MET A 1 -14.02 -4.24 12.14
N ASP A 2 -15.06 -3.46 11.84
CA ASP A 2 -15.20 -2.72 10.58
C ASP A 2 -15.25 -1.20 10.77
N ASP A 3 -15.23 -0.74 12.01
CA ASP A 3 -15.19 0.65 12.49
C ASP A 3 -13.79 1.08 12.97
N LYS A 4 -12.82 0.16 12.90
CA LYS A 4 -11.41 0.36 13.25
C LYS A 4 -10.50 -0.10 12.13
N PHE A 5 -9.24 0.32 12.19
CA PHE A 5 -8.19 -0.13 11.27
C PHE A 5 -6.88 -0.48 11.98
N THR A 6 -6.08 -1.29 11.28
CA THR A 6 -4.72 -1.67 11.67
C THR A 6 -3.72 -1.02 10.71
N ILE A 7 -2.58 -0.57 11.21
CA ILE A 7 -1.46 -0.12 10.36
C ILE A 7 -0.43 -1.23 10.27
N ALA A 8 -0.06 -1.65 9.06
CA ALA A 8 1.06 -2.53 8.79
C ALA A 8 2.27 -1.70 8.33
N ILE A 9 3.36 -1.73 9.11
CA ILE A 9 4.58 -0.96 8.85
C ILE A 9 5.72 -1.92 8.54
N PRO A 10 6.19 -2.02 7.28
CA PRO A 10 7.43 -2.74 6.99
C PRO A 10 8.63 -2.08 7.68
N THR A 11 9.60 -2.90 8.10
CA THR A 11 10.90 -2.38 8.52
C THR A 11 12.04 -3.33 8.12
N TYR A 12 13.13 -2.74 7.63
CA TYR A 12 14.38 -3.42 7.33
C TYR A 12 15.56 -2.46 7.47
N LYS A 13 16.41 -2.66 8.49
CA LYS A 13 17.64 -1.89 8.73
C LYS A 13 17.41 -0.37 8.82
N ARG A 14 16.25 0.05 9.33
CA ARG A 14 15.85 1.46 9.47
C ARG A 14 15.17 1.75 10.82
N PRO A 15 15.84 1.45 11.95
CA PRO A 15 15.25 1.65 13.28
C PRO A 15 14.85 3.10 13.53
N ASP A 16 15.62 4.08 13.03
CA ASP A 16 15.32 5.50 13.23
C ASP A 16 14.02 5.94 12.54
N VAL A 17 13.79 5.46 11.31
CA VAL A 17 12.55 5.74 10.56
C VAL A 17 11.36 5.08 11.24
N LEU A 18 11.51 3.83 11.69
CA LEU A 18 10.47 3.12 12.44
C LEU A 18 10.13 3.87 13.73
N ASN A 19 11.13 4.24 14.52
CA ASN A 19 10.95 4.95 15.79
C ASN A 19 10.26 6.30 15.59
N LYS A 20 10.67 7.07 14.58
CA LYS A 20 10.02 8.32 14.21
C LYS A 20 8.56 8.10 13.83
N THR A 21 8.28 7.10 13.01
CA THR A 21 6.93 6.75 12.56
C THR A 21 6.02 6.34 13.72
N LEU A 22 6.52 5.48 14.62
CA LEU A 22 5.80 5.09 15.84
C LEU A 22 5.56 6.29 16.75
N ALA A 23 6.56 7.14 16.98
CA ALA A 23 6.39 8.35 17.78
C ALA A 23 5.30 9.26 17.19
N THR A 24 5.23 9.36 15.86
CA THR A 24 4.21 10.14 15.19
C THR A 24 2.79 9.56 15.36
N PHE A 25 2.60 8.25 15.17
CA PHE A 25 1.29 7.62 15.31
C PHE A 25 0.82 7.50 16.76
N LEU A 26 1.75 7.31 17.69
CA LEU A 26 1.46 7.06 19.11
C LEU A 26 1.52 8.34 19.96
N GLY A 27 2.05 9.44 19.41
CA GLY A 27 2.12 10.74 20.09
C GLY A 27 0.78 11.46 20.20
N ARG A 28 -0.26 11.01 19.48
CA ARG A 28 -1.63 11.51 19.58
C ARG A 28 -2.66 10.39 19.45
N LYS A 29 -3.85 10.60 20.00
CA LYS A 29 -4.97 9.67 19.82
C LYS A 29 -5.48 9.73 18.38
N ILE A 30 -5.44 8.60 17.68
CA ILE A 30 -6.10 8.40 16.39
C ILE A 30 -7.37 7.58 16.66
N PRO A 31 -8.59 8.14 16.52
CA PRO A 31 -9.82 7.53 17.02
C PRO A 31 -10.08 6.11 16.53
N SER A 32 -9.86 5.85 15.24
CA SER A 32 -10.16 4.55 14.62
C SER A 32 -8.95 3.61 14.54
N LEU A 33 -7.78 4.01 15.03
CA LEU A 33 -6.59 3.14 15.05
C LEU A 33 -6.71 2.12 16.19
N HIS A 34 -6.63 0.83 15.84
CA HIS A 34 -6.70 -0.29 16.79
C HIS A 34 -5.33 -0.86 17.13
N GLU A 35 -4.56 -1.20 16.10
CA GLU A 35 -3.29 -1.91 16.23
C GLU A 35 -2.28 -1.37 15.22
N ILE A 36 -1.01 -1.36 15.59
CA ILE A 36 0.12 -1.22 14.69
C ILE A 36 0.88 -2.54 14.67
N VAL A 37 1.14 -3.04 13.47
CA VAL A 37 1.86 -4.28 13.21
C VAL A 37 3.12 -3.96 12.46
N ILE A 38 4.25 -4.15 13.14
CA ILE A 38 5.57 -3.92 12.58
C ILE A 38 5.97 -5.22 11.88
N VAL A 39 6.05 -5.17 10.55
CA VAL A 39 6.41 -6.29 9.69
C VAL A 39 7.93 -6.34 9.59
N TRP A 40 8.51 -7.27 10.34
CA TRP A 40 9.94 -7.33 10.61
C TRP A 40 10.66 -8.20 9.58
N ASN A 41 11.40 -7.55 8.67
CA ASN A 41 12.13 -8.22 7.59
C ASN A 41 13.61 -8.52 7.91
N GLU A 42 14.11 -8.14 9.10
CA GLU A 42 15.46 -8.45 9.57
C GLU A 42 15.51 -9.85 10.21
N LEU A 43 15.53 -10.89 9.36
CA LEU A 43 15.43 -12.31 9.78
C LEU A 43 16.53 -12.77 10.75
N ASP A 44 17.66 -12.08 10.75
CA ASP A 44 18.83 -12.33 11.60
C ASP A 44 18.71 -11.69 13.00
N LYS A 45 17.64 -10.93 13.26
CA LYS A 45 17.42 -10.23 14.53
C LYS A 45 16.05 -10.55 15.11
N THR A 46 16.03 -10.81 16.41
CA THR A 46 14.78 -10.91 17.16
C THR A 46 14.12 -9.54 17.22
N PRO A 47 12.84 -9.42 16.83
CA PRO A 47 12.11 -8.17 16.99
C PRO A 47 11.90 -7.85 18.49
N PRO A 48 11.73 -6.57 18.85
CA PRO A 48 11.36 -6.19 20.21
C PRO A 48 10.03 -6.81 20.67
N GLU A 49 9.80 -6.87 21.97
CA GLU A 49 8.49 -7.26 22.51
C GLU A 49 7.40 -6.27 22.09
N GLY A 50 6.17 -6.77 21.97
CA GLY A 50 5.01 -5.92 21.77
C GLY A 50 4.68 -5.11 23.01
N PHE A 51 3.99 -3.99 22.82
CA PHE A 51 3.55 -3.12 23.92
C PHE A 51 2.20 -2.47 23.60
N VAL A 52 1.59 -1.82 24.58
CA VAL A 52 0.37 -1.02 24.40
C VAL A 52 0.71 0.43 24.67
N SER A 53 0.35 1.33 23.75
CA SER A 53 0.61 2.76 23.91
C SER A 53 -0.29 3.40 24.97
N GLN A 54 0.05 4.63 25.38
CA GLN A 54 -0.79 5.45 26.27
C GLN A 54 -2.21 5.71 25.74
N HIS A 55 -2.44 5.53 24.44
CA HIS A 55 -3.74 5.70 23.79
C HIS A 55 -4.50 4.37 23.61
N GLY A 56 -4.00 3.27 24.16
CA GLY A 56 -4.60 1.94 24.05
C GLY A 56 -4.34 1.24 22.72
N VAL A 57 -3.44 1.75 21.88
CA VAL A 57 -3.08 1.13 20.60
C VAL A 57 -2.06 0.02 20.86
N LYS A 58 -2.41 -1.22 20.50
CA LYS A 58 -1.49 -2.36 20.57
C LYS A 58 -0.43 -2.23 19.48
N VAL A 59 0.83 -2.44 19.84
CA VAL A 59 1.96 -2.51 18.91
C VAL A 59 2.54 -3.90 19.01
N ARG A 60 2.56 -4.64 17.90
CA ARG A 60 3.17 -5.97 17.84
C ARG A 60 4.14 -6.05 16.68
N HIS A 61 5.11 -6.96 16.82
CA HIS A 61 6.01 -7.31 15.74
C HIS A 61 5.56 -8.64 15.13
N ARG A 62 5.55 -8.70 13.80
CA ARG A 62 5.37 -9.93 13.03
C ARG A 62 6.68 -10.22 12.31
N MET A 63 7.35 -11.29 12.70
CA MET A 63 8.51 -11.79 11.97
C MET A 63 8.07 -12.24 10.58
N SER A 64 8.73 -11.74 9.54
CA SER A 64 8.50 -12.20 8.17
C SER A 64 9.17 -13.55 7.94
N GLU A 65 8.61 -14.35 7.04
CA GLU A 65 9.21 -15.63 6.65
C GLU A 65 10.45 -15.44 5.77
N ARG A 66 10.50 -14.32 5.05
CA ARG A 66 11.61 -13.92 4.18
C ARG A 66 11.70 -12.40 4.08
N ASN A 67 12.88 -11.90 3.70
CA ASN A 67 13.02 -10.49 3.36
C ASN A 67 12.38 -10.22 1.99
N SER A 68 11.13 -9.75 2.00
CA SER A 68 10.33 -9.52 0.81
C SER A 68 9.44 -8.30 1.01
N LEU A 69 9.24 -7.55 -0.08
CA LEU A 69 8.31 -6.42 -0.12
C LEU A 69 6.84 -6.88 -0.06
N ASN A 70 6.56 -8.16 -0.36
CA ASN A 70 5.21 -8.70 -0.25
C ASN A 70 4.75 -8.86 1.20
N MET A 71 5.66 -9.00 2.16
CA MET A 71 5.32 -9.38 3.54
C MET A 71 4.26 -8.47 4.19
N PRO A 72 4.28 -7.14 4.06
CA PRO A 72 3.22 -6.27 4.58
C PRO A 72 1.83 -6.56 4.01
N LEU A 73 1.77 -7.06 2.77
CA LEU A 73 0.54 -7.42 2.05
C LEU A 73 0.08 -8.87 2.30
N VAL A 74 0.89 -9.70 2.95
CA VAL A 74 0.53 -11.08 3.30
C VAL A 74 -0.47 -11.10 4.45
N ALA A 75 -1.45 -12.01 4.34
CA ALA A 75 -2.47 -12.28 5.34
C ALA A 75 -1.86 -12.47 6.74
N ASP A 76 -2.57 -11.95 7.74
CA ASP A 76 -2.21 -12.13 9.13
C ASP A 76 -3.44 -12.60 9.90
N PRO A 77 -3.44 -13.85 10.41
CA PRO A 77 -4.59 -14.38 11.13
C PRO A 77 -4.86 -13.64 12.46
N LEU A 78 -3.92 -12.81 12.92
CA LEU A 78 -4.07 -12.01 14.14
C LEU A 78 -4.65 -10.62 13.89
N TYR A 79 -4.92 -10.23 12.63
CA TYR A 79 -5.63 -8.99 12.37
C TYR A 79 -7.08 -9.08 12.85
N GLU A 80 -7.46 -8.14 13.72
CA GLU A 80 -8.83 -8.03 14.23
C GLU A 80 -9.68 -6.99 13.46
N THR A 81 -9.06 -6.23 12.56
CA THR A 81 -9.71 -5.20 11.74
C THR A 81 -9.80 -5.62 10.28
N GLN A 82 -10.84 -5.15 9.58
CA GLN A 82 -10.99 -5.40 8.15
C GLN A 82 -10.16 -4.47 7.27
N ALA A 83 -9.78 -3.30 7.81
CA ALA A 83 -9.04 -2.28 7.08
C ALA A 83 -7.57 -2.29 7.50
N ILE A 84 -6.68 -2.65 6.58
CA ILE A 84 -5.24 -2.65 6.83
C ILE A 84 -4.62 -1.50 6.04
N LEU A 85 -4.10 -0.50 6.76
CA LEU A 85 -3.32 0.58 6.18
C LEU A 85 -1.87 0.11 6.02
N GLN A 86 -1.42 0.03 4.79
CA GLN A 86 -0.01 -0.16 4.46
C GLN A 86 0.68 1.21 4.56
N HIS A 87 1.68 1.35 5.43
CA HIS A 87 2.34 2.64 5.69
C HIS A 87 3.85 2.48 5.91
N ASP A 88 4.66 3.08 5.03
CA ASP A 88 6.15 3.01 5.08
C ASP A 88 6.81 4.37 5.37
N ASP A 89 6.06 5.39 5.80
CA ASP A 89 6.61 6.73 6.03
C ASP A 89 6.18 7.31 7.40
N ASN A 90 6.50 8.58 7.66
CA ASN A 90 6.44 9.20 8.97
C ASN A 90 5.33 10.26 9.13
N GLU A 91 4.49 10.49 8.10
CA GLU A 91 3.48 11.56 8.12
C GLU A 91 2.02 11.03 8.15
N PRO A 92 1.31 11.19 9.27
CA PRO A 92 -0.09 10.79 9.43
C PRO A 92 -0.98 11.89 8.85
N GLY A 93 -1.01 12.00 7.51
CA GLY A 93 -2.04 12.78 6.84
C GLY A 93 -3.42 12.19 7.14
N ASP A 94 -4.40 13.04 7.46
CA ASP A 94 -5.87 12.81 7.53
C ASP A 94 -6.41 11.37 7.60
N LEU A 95 -5.82 10.52 8.45
CA LEU A 95 -6.09 9.08 8.45
C LEU A 95 -7.55 8.75 8.70
N GLU A 96 -8.21 9.50 9.59
CA GLU A 96 -9.62 9.30 9.88
C GLU A 96 -10.48 9.57 8.64
N PHE A 97 -10.20 10.66 7.92
CA PHE A 97 -10.93 10.99 6.69
C PHE A 97 -10.72 9.92 5.62
N VAL A 98 -9.47 9.51 5.40
CA VAL A 98 -9.12 8.49 4.40
C VAL A 98 -9.75 7.15 4.78
N PHE A 99 -9.74 6.78 6.06
CA PHE A 99 -10.39 5.58 6.57
C PHE A 99 -11.90 5.62 6.35
N GLN A 100 -12.58 6.72 6.66
CA GLN A 100 -14.02 6.84 6.42
C GLN A 100 -14.35 6.78 4.91
N ALA A 101 -13.53 7.41 4.06
CA ALA A 101 -13.69 7.29 2.60
C ALA A 101 -13.53 5.83 2.12
N TRP A 102 -12.53 5.10 2.66
CA TRP A 102 -12.38 3.67 2.40
C TRP A 102 -13.60 2.86 2.87
N ARG A 103 -14.10 3.11 4.09
CA ARG A 103 -15.27 2.38 4.63
C ARG A 103 -16.51 2.52 3.78
N GLN A 104 -16.70 3.71 3.18
CA GLN A 104 -17.89 4.06 2.41
C GLN A 104 -17.79 3.63 0.95
N MET A 105 -16.61 3.77 0.32
CA MET A 105 -16.46 3.67 -1.14
C MET A 105 -15.28 2.80 -1.60
N GLY A 106 -14.41 2.38 -0.68
CA GLY A 106 -13.11 1.78 -0.97
C GLY A 106 -12.90 0.35 -0.50
N ARG A 107 -13.89 -0.30 0.16
CA ARG A 107 -13.71 -1.64 0.75
C ARG A 107 -13.25 -2.71 -0.26
N TYR A 108 -13.60 -2.58 -1.54
CA TYR A 108 -13.22 -3.53 -2.60
C TYR A 108 -12.11 -2.98 -3.52
N ARG A 109 -11.37 -1.97 -3.07
CA ARG A 109 -10.41 -1.20 -3.87
C ARG A 109 -9.14 -0.96 -3.06
N VAL A 110 -8.00 -0.86 -3.72
CA VAL A 110 -6.82 -0.25 -3.11
C VAL A 110 -7.11 1.25 -2.97
N THR A 111 -7.15 1.77 -1.74
CA THR A 111 -7.61 3.14 -1.47
C THR A 111 -6.52 3.96 -0.79
N GLY A 112 -6.01 5.00 -1.44
CA GLY A 112 -4.85 5.74 -0.94
C GLY A 112 -4.51 7.00 -1.72
N ALA A 113 -3.38 7.61 -1.38
CA ALA A 113 -3.06 8.99 -1.77
C ALA A 113 -2.10 9.15 -2.96
N LEU A 114 -1.56 8.06 -3.50
CA LEU A 114 -0.47 8.10 -4.48
C LEU A 114 -0.90 7.49 -5.82
N PRO A 115 -1.64 8.23 -6.67
CA PRO A 115 -2.14 7.71 -7.93
C PRO A 115 -1.01 7.51 -8.94
N ARG A 116 -1.15 6.48 -9.77
CA ARG A 116 -0.24 6.17 -10.87
C ARG A 116 -1.03 5.78 -12.11
N CYS A 117 -0.39 6.00 -13.24
CA CYS A 117 -0.93 5.80 -14.55
C CYS A 117 -0.06 4.83 -15.33
N TYR A 118 -0.55 4.41 -16.50
CA TYR A 118 0.26 3.68 -17.46
C TYR A 118 0.04 4.27 -18.86
N SER A 119 0.94 3.99 -19.77
CA SER A 119 0.73 4.13 -21.21
C SER A 119 1.13 2.85 -21.92
N ARG A 120 0.97 2.80 -23.24
CA ARG A 120 1.63 1.79 -24.08
C ARG A 120 2.69 2.48 -24.94
N ASN A 121 3.81 1.81 -25.16
CA ASN A 121 4.80 2.26 -26.14
C ASN A 121 4.39 1.84 -27.57
N GLU A 122 5.23 2.14 -28.56
CA GLU A 122 4.98 1.82 -29.98
C GLU A 122 4.84 0.30 -30.23
N GLN A 123 5.46 -0.52 -29.39
CA GLN A 123 5.38 -1.99 -29.45
C GLN A 123 4.16 -2.54 -28.69
N GLY A 124 3.29 -1.68 -28.16
CA GLY A 124 2.12 -2.07 -27.37
C GLY A 124 2.43 -2.49 -25.93
N LEU A 125 3.68 -2.39 -25.47
CA LEU A 125 4.07 -2.76 -24.11
C LEU A 125 3.66 -1.69 -23.10
N LEU A 126 3.16 -2.12 -21.95
CA LEU A 126 2.79 -1.25 -20.84
C LEU A 126 4.00 -0.48 -20.30
N GLN A 127 3.78 0.79 -19.98
CA GLN A 127 4.74 1.71 -19.40
C GLN A 127 4.12 2.32 -18.15
N TYR A 128 4.54 1.85 -16.97
CA TYR A 128 4.24 2.48 -15.68
C TYR A 128 4.76 3.93 -15.62
N GLY A 129 3.97 4.83 -15.06
CA GLY A 129 4.37 6.22 -14.88
C GLY A 129 3.55 6.96 -13.82
N GLN A 130 4.04 8.16 -13.50
CA GLN A 130 3.22 9.15 -12.82
C GLN A 130 2.08 9.57 -13.76
N CYS A 131 0.95 9.98 -13.19
CA CYS A 131 -0.11 10.58 -13.97
C CYS A 131 0.36 11.94 -14.49
N ARG A 132 0.20 12.16 -15.79
CA ARG A 132 0.60 13.42 -16.43
C ARG A 132 -0.26 14.56 -15.90
N GLU A 133 0.30 15.76 -15.88
CA GLU A 133 -0.48 16.97 -15.62
C GLU A 133 -1.64 17.05 -16.63
N GLY A 134 -2.86 17.26 -16.13
CA GLY A 134 -4.08 17.21 -16.94
C GLY A 134 -4.59 15.80 -17.30
N SER A 135 -4.00 14.72 -16.77
CA SER A 135 -4.58 13.38 -16.87
C SER A 135 -5.81 13.27 -15.97
N ASP A 136 -6.98 13.07 -16.56
CA ASP A 136 -8.24 12.90 -15.80
C ASP A 136 -8.42 11.50 -15.22
N TRP A 137 -7.48 10.59 -15.47
CA TRP A 137 -7.56 9.21 -15.04
C TRP A 137 -6.29 8.72 -14.34
N TYR A 138 -6.46 7.68 -13.53
CA TYR A 138 -5.42 6.84 -12.91
C TYR A 138 -5.91 5.38 -12.91
N ALA A 139 -5.01 4.41 -12.76
CA ALA A 139 -5.38 2.99 -12.71
C ALA A 139 -4.69 2.23 -11.58
N LEU A 140 -3.83 2.91 -10.83
CA LEU A 140 -3.01 2.36 -9.76
C LEU A 140 -3.00 3.38 -8.62
N VAL A 141 -2.93 2.89 -7.38
CA VAL A 141 -2.58 3.68 -6.19
C VAL A 141 -1.47 2.95 -5.44
N LEU A 142 -0.36 3.62 -5.14
CA LEU A 142 0.74 2.96 -4.45
C LEU A 142 0.32 2.47 -3.06
N ALA A 143 0.63 1.22 -2.76
CA ALA A 143 0.16 0.56 -1.56
C ALA A 143 0.84 1.12 -0.29
N ASN A 144 2.04 1.68 -0.37
CA ASN A 144 2.78 2.23 0.77
C ASN A 144 2.10 3.40 1.53
N LEU A 145 0.95 3.87 1.04
CA LEU A 145 0.03 4.76 1.73
C LEU A 145 -1.42 4.47 1.33
N ALA A 146 -1.86 3.23 1.51
CA ALA A 146 -3.19 2.79 1.11
C ALA A 146 -3.84 1.78 2.06
N PHE A 147 -5.15 1.90 2.22
CA PHE A 147 -6.00 0.88 2.82
C PHE A 147 -6.28 -0.24 1.82
N VAL A 148 -6.15 -1.47 2.30
CA VAL A 148 -6.57 -2.70 1.63
C VAL A 148 -7.45 -3.50 2.59
N HIS A 149 -8.51 -4.09 2.07
CA HIS A 149 -9.38 -4.96 2.87
C HIS A 149 -8.68 -6.30 3.14
N ILE A 150 -8.81 -6.83 4.35
CA ILE A 150 -8.17 -8.09 4.75
C ILE A 150 -8.48 -9.24 3.78
N SER A 151 -9.73 -9.37 3.31
CA SER A 151 -10.09 -10.43 2.35
C SER A 151 -9.38 -10.32 0.99
N LEU A 152 -8.98 -9.10 0.58
CA LEU A 152 -8.19 -8.90 -0.63
C LEU A 152 -6.74 -9.31 -0.40
N MET A 153 -6.21 -9.05 0.81
CA MET A 153 -4.90 -9.54 1.24
C MET A 153 -4.89 -11.07 1.37
N ASP A 154 -5.97 -11.67 1.86
CA ASP A 154 -6.13 -13.13 1.94
C ASP A 154 -6.06 -13.74 0.54
N TYR A 155 -6.84 -13.21 -0.42
CA TYR A 155 -6.76 -13.66 -1.81
C TYR A 155 -5.36 -13.45 -2.40
N TYR A 156 -4.76 -12.28 -2.14
CA TYR A 156 -3.39 -11.98 -2.55
C TYR A 156 -2.38 -12.98 -2.00
N SER A 157 -2.66 -13.61 -0.86
CA SER A 157 -1.75 -14.55 -0.18
C SER A 157 -1.98 -16.01 -0.54
N LEU A 158 -3.06 -16.33 -1.27
CA LEU A 158 -3.38 -17.72 -1.61
C LEU A 158 -2.29 -18.38 -2.46
N ASP A 159 -2.06 -19.66 -2.20
CA ASP A 159 -1.23 -20.55 -3.03
C ASP A 159 -2.01 -21.06 -4.25
N GLN A 160 -2.45 -20.10 -5.06
CA GLN A 160 -3.09 -20.33 -6.35
C GLN A 160 -2.20 -19.77 -7.46
N ARG A 161 -2.26 -20.40 -8.63
CA ARG A 161 -1.35 -20.11 -9.76
C ARG A 161 -1.16 -18.62 -10.03
N ILE A 162 -2.23 -17.84 -10.18
CA ILE A 162 -2.12 -16.42 -10.54
C ILE A 162 -1.51 -15.58 -9.40
N PRO A 163 -2.09 -15.55 -8.19
CA PRO A 163 -1.49 -14.83 -7.06
C PRO A 163 -0.03 -15.23 -6.80
N THR A 164 0.28 -16.53 -6.84
CA THR A 164 1.64 -17.04 -6.63
C THR A 164 2.62 -16.49 -7.67
N LEU A 165 2.33 -16.62 -8.97
CA LEU A 165 3.22 -16.11 -10.03
C LEU A 165 3.44 -14.60 -9.96
N ILE A 166 2.41 -13.85 -9.56
CA ILE A 166 2.51 -12.39 -9.36
C ILE A 166 3.44 -12.07 -8.18
N ARG A 167 3.26 -12.74 -7.04
CA ARG A 167 4.10 -12.54 -5.84
C ARG A 167 5.55 -12.95 -6.09
N GLU A 168 5.76 -14.09 -6.73
CA GLU A 168 7.08 -14.61 -7.10
C GLU A 168 7.82 -13.61 -8.00
N HIS A 169 7.16 -13.07 -9.03
CA HIS A 169 7.80 -12.07 -9.88
C HIS A 169 8.17 -10.80 -9.12
N ALA A 170 7.30 -10.31 -8.22
CA ALA A 170 7.60 -9.16 -7.36
C ALA A 170 8.79 -9.43 -6.43
N ASP A 171 8.90 -10.65 -5.88
CA ASP A 171 10.04 -11.09 -5.07
C ASP A 171 11.34 -11.15 -5.89
N GLU A 172 11.30 -11.73 -7.09
CA GLU A 172 12.44 -11.87 -8.00
C GLU A 172 13.07 -10.52 -8.36
N VAL A 173 12.23 -9.51 -8.66
CA VAL A 173 12.71 -8.17 -9.04
C VAL A 173 12.92 -7.25 -7.84
N PHE A 174 12.50 -7.69 -6.65
CA PHE A 174 12.46 -6.93 -5.39
C PHE A 174 11.82 -5.55 -5.58
N ASN A 175 10.61 -5.54 -6.14
CA ASN A 175 9.83 -4.34 -6.50
C ASN A 175 8.38 -4.73 -6.81
N CYS A 176 7.53 -3.75 -7.10
CA CYS A 176 6.20 -3.92 -7.70
C CYS A 176 5.15 -4.66 -6.87
N GLU A 177 5.36 -4.91 -5.58
CA GLU A 177 4.35 -5.45 -4.66
C GLU A 177 3.09 -4.57 -4.61
N ASP A 178 3.28 -3.25 -4.72
CA ASP A 178 2.22 -2.26 -4.80
C ASP A 178 1.43 -2.37 -6.12
N LEU A 179 2.11 -2.63 -7.24
CA LEU A 179 1.46 -2.86 -8.53
C LEU A 179 0.74 -4.20 -8.55
N ALA A 180 1.34 -5.22 -7.94
CA ALA A 180 0.82 -6.57 -7.83
C ALA A 180 -0.53 -6.58 -7.11
N ILE A 181 -0.64 -5.94 -5.94
CA ILE A 181 -1.92 -5.88 -5.21
C ILE A 181 -2.98 -5.09 -5.99
N ASN A 182 -2.63 -3.98 -6.65
CA ASN A 182 -3.59 -3.27 -7.50
C ASN A 182 -4.10 -4.15 -8.65
N TYR A 183 -3.21 -4.91 -9.27
CA TYR A 183 -3.54 -5.81 -10.38
C TYR A 183 -4.48 -6.92 -9.94
N VAL A 184 -4.13 -7.60 -8.84
CA VAL A 184 -4.93 -8.68 -8.25
C VAL A 184 -6.30 -8.19 -7.81
N VAL A 185 -6.37 -7.03 -7.14
CA VAL A 185 -7.64 -6.43 -6.71
C VAL A 185 -8.50 -6.06 -7.91
N SER A 186 -7.94 -5.38 -8.91
CA SER A 186 -8.71 -4.97 -10.10
C SER A 186 -9.21 -6.17 -10.90
N MET A 187 -8.41 -7.25 -10.98
CA MET A 187 -8.81 -8.52 -11.59
C MET A 187 -9.97 -9.17 -10.84
N LEU A 188 -9.88 -9.22 -9.51
CA LEU A 188 -10.88 -9.91 -8.66
C LEU A 188 -12.21 -9.15 -8.60
N THR A 189 -12.16 -7.83 -8.52
CA THR A 189 -13.36 -7.01 -8.26
C THR A 189 -13.92 -6.32 -9.49
N CYS A 190 -13.17 -6.34 -10.61
CA CYS A 190 -13.46 -5.56 -11.81
C CYS A 190 -13.61 -4.04 -11.54
N THR A 191 -13.01 -3.54 -10.46
CA THR A 191 -13.02 -2.12 -10.09
C THR A 191 -11.60 -1.58 -9.93
N GLY A 192 -11.38 -0.32 -10.31
CA GLY A 192 -10.07 0.32 -10.16
C GLY A 192 -9.84 0.82 -8.74
N PRO A 193 -8.62 1.31 -8.41
CA PRO A 193 -8.29 1.83 -7.08
C PRO A 193 -9.05 3.13 -6.78
N LEU A 194 -9.12 3.54 -5.50
CA LEU A 194 -9.74 4.81 -5.09
C LEU A 194 -8.66 5.80 -4.65
N HIS A 195 -8.53 6.91 -5.36
CA HIS A 195 -7.64 8.00 -4.97
C HIS A 195 -8.30 8.90 -3.93
N VAL A 196 -7.71 8.94 -2.73
CA VAL A 196 -8.17 9.76 -1.60
C VAL A 196 -7.01 10.58 -1.04
N MET A 197 -7.21 11.88 -0.93
CA MET A 197 -6.24 12.83 -0.40
C MET A 197 -6.77 13.52 0.85
N GLY A 198 -5.87 13.77 1.80
CA GLY A 198 -6.12 14.70 2.88
C GLY A 198 -6.18 16.15 2.41
N LYS A 199 -6.22 17.06 3.38
CA LYS A 199 -6.19 18.51 3.21
C LYS A 199 -4.86 18.96 2.61
N GLU A 200 -3.77 18.35 3.05
CA GLU A 200 -2.46 18.56 2.46
C GLU A 200 -2.14 17.42 1.49
N HIS A 201 -1.59 17.76 0.33
CA HIS A 201 -1.07 16.76 -0.58
C HIS A 201 0.10 16.04 0.09
N TYR A 202 0.01 14.71 0.14
CA TYR A 202 1.12 13.91 0.62
C TYR A 202 2.35 14.17 -0.25
N LYS A 203 3.44 14.61 0.38
CA LYS A 203 4.72 14.79 -0.28
C LYS A 203 5.47 13.47 -0.13
N ASN A 204 5.65 12.74 -1.24
CA ASN A 204 6.46 11.53 -1.24
C ASN A 204 7.90 11.91 -0.86
N GLN A 205 8.28 11.66 0.39
CA GLN A 205 9.66 11.84 0.84
C GLN A 205 10.40 10.56 0.52
N ASP A 206 10.73 10.35 -0.76
CA ASP A 206 11.56 9.21 -1.15
C ASP A 206 12.84 9.22 -0.31
N PRO A 207 13.05 8.23 0.58
CA PRO A 207 14.18 8.26 1.49
C PRO A 207 15.47 8.22 0.66
N LYS A 208 16.48 9.00 1.05
CA LYS A 208 17.80 8.94 0.42
C LYS A 208 18.32 7.51 0.48
N GLY A 209 18.61 6.91 -0.69
CA GLY A 209 19.01 5.51 -0.79
C GLY A 209 17.86 4.49 -0.70
N GLY A 210 16.62 4.91 -0.91
CA GLY A 210 15.46 4.03 -1.05
C GLY A 210 15.47 3.21 -2.35
N ILE A 211 14.64 2.17 -2.40
CA ILE A 211 14.51 1.27 -3.56
C ILE A 211 14.13 2.05 -4.82
N SER A 212 13.33 3.10 -4.68
CA SER A 212 12.93 4.03 -5.75
C SER A 212 14.10 4.78 -6.40
N THR A 213 15.20 4.96 -5.68
CA THR A 213 16.40 5.68 -6.15
C THR A 213 17.42 4.78 -6.85
N THR A 214 17.21 3.45 -6.83
CA THR A 214 18.13 2.49 -7.46
C THR A 214 18.00 2.48 -8.99
N GLY A 215 19.11 2.22 -9.69
CA GLY A 215 19.12 2.11 -11.14
C GLY A 215 18.13 1.07 -11.66
N GLY A 216 17.37 1.42 -12.70
CA GLY A 216 16.40 0.53 -13.34
C GLY A 216 15.07 0.36 -12.58
N HIS A 217 14.81 1.12 -11.51
CA HIS A 217 13.56 1.04 -10.76
C HIS A 217 12.30 1.17 -11.66
N MET A 218 12.29 2.17 -12.54
CA MET A 218 11.18 2.38 -13.48
C MET A 218 11.07 1.27 -14.52
N SER A 219 12.19 0.79 -15.06
CA SER A 219 12.22 -0.32 -16.01
C SER A 219 11.68 -1.62 -15.40
N LYS A 220 12.00 -1.88 -14.12
CA LYS A 220 11.39 -3.00 -13.37
C LYS A 220 9.88 -2.84 -13.30
N ARG A 221 9.37 -1.66 -12.95
CA ARG A 221 7.92 -1.40 -12.89
C ARG A 221 7.22 -1.50 -14.24
N HIS A 222 7.86 -1.06 -15.33
CA HIS A 222 7.39 -1.33 -16.69
C HIS A 222 7.27 -2.84 -16.94
N ASN A 223 8.32 -3.60 -16.63
CA ASN A 223 8.35 -5.04 -16.80
C ASN A 223 7.25 -5.74 -15.99
N CYS A 224 7.07 -5.37 -14.72
CA CYS A 224 6.05 -5.95 -13.85
C CYS A 224 4.65 -5.86 -14.45
N LEU A 225 4.25 -4.69 -14.98
CA LEU A 225 2.94 -4.55 -15.62
C LEU A 225 2.75 -5.49 -16.82
N ASN A 226 3.78 -5.63 -17.66
CA ASN A 226 3.75 -6.52 -18.83
C ASN A 226 3.74 -8.00 -18.41
N VAL A 227 4.49 -8.37 -17.37
CA VAL A 227 4.50 -9.73 -16.84
C VAL A 227 3.15 -10.08 -16.21
N PHE A 228 2.55 -9.17 -15.43
CA PHE A 228 1.22 -9.39 -14.85
C PHE A 228 0.14 -9.52 -15.92
N GLU A 229 0.16 -8.68 -16.96
CA GLU A 229 -0.71 -8.84 -18.14
C GLU A 229 -0.52 -10.20 -18.81
N LYS A 230 0.71 -10.67 -18.95
CA LYS A 230 0.99 -12.00 -19.53
C LYS A 230 0.54 -13.15 -18.65
N ILE A 231 0.71 -13.06 -17.32
CA ILE A 231 0.30 -14.10 -16.37
C ILE A 231 -1.22 -14.30 -16.41
N VAL A 232 -1.96 -13.20 -16.45
CA VAL A 232 -3.43 -13.23 -16.40
C VAL A 232 -4.06 -13.37 -17.79
N GLY A 233 -3.35 -12.93 -18.84
CA GLY A 233 -3.73 -13.10 -20.25
C GLY A 233 -4.24 -11.82 -20.93
N PHE A 234 -4.59 -10.79 -20.17
CA PHE A 234 -4.99 -9.48 -20.66
C PHE A 234 -4.92 -8.42 -19.54
N LEU A 235 -4.97 -7.14 -19.90
CA LEU A 235 -4.93 -6.03 -18.96
C LEU A 235 -6.17 -5.97 -18.06
N HIS A 236 -5.97 -6.12 -16.74
CA HIS A 236 -7.03 -5.98 -15.73
C HIS A 236 -7.04 -4.67 -14.96
N LEU A 237 -6.08 -3.76 -15.19
CA LEU A 237 -6.10 -2.45 -14.53
C LEU A 237 -7.24 -1.60 -15.08
N VAL A 238 -8.17 -1.23 -14.19
CA VAL A 238 -9.34 -0.42 -14.54
C VAL A 238 -9.04 1.05 -14.29
N GLN A 239 -9.19 1.87 -15.34
CA GLN A 239 -9.03 3.33 -15.22
C GLN A 239 -10.15 3.92 -14.36
N GLN A 240 -9.81 4.94 -13.57
CA GLN A 240 -10.70 5.65 -12.67
C GLN A 240 -10.55 7.13 -12.90
N MET A 241 -11.67 7.84 -12.89
CA MET A 241 -11.72 9.29 -12.94
C MET A 241 -12.16 9.84 -11.59
N GLY A 242 -11.66 11.03 -11.25
CA GLY A 242 -12.03 11.71 -10.00
C GLY A 242 -11.29 11.20 -8.76
N SER A 243 -11.24 12.06 -7.75
CA SER A 243 -10.60 11.78 -6.46
C SER A 243 -11.43 12.35 -5.32
N ILE A 244 -11.24 11.82 -4.12
CA ILE A 244 -11.85 12.36 -2.91
C ILE A 244 -10.80 13.18 -2.18
N GLN A 245 -11.09 14.45 -1.91
CA GLN A 245 -10.18 15.33 -1.17
C GLN A 245 -10.88 15.92 0.05
N ARG A 246 -10.20 15.94 1.19
CA ARG A 246 -10.69 16.65 2.37
C ARG A 246 -10.69 18.15 2.07
N GLY A 247 -11.86 18.78 2.19
CA GLY A 247 -12.08 20.17 1.77
C GLY A 247 -11.00 21.15 2.26
N VAL A 248 -10.58 22.05 1.36
CA VAL A 248 -9.82 23.26 1.70
C VAL A 248 -10.80 24.21 2.42
N PRO A 249 -10.43 24.88 3.53
CA PRO A 249 -11.28 25.93 4.06
C PRO A 249 -11.48 26.97 2.96
N HIS A 250 -12.74 27.23 2.60
CA HIS A 250 -13.07 28.41 1.80
C HIS A 250 -12.65 29.63 2.62
N PHE A 251 -11.58 30.30 2.20
CA PHE A 251 -11.37 31.68 2.61
C PHE A 251 -12.37 32.51 1.79
N ASN A 252 -13.46 32.92 2.44
CA ASN A 252 -14.32 34.00 1.94
C ASN A 252 -13.57 35.32 1.99
#